data_AF-A0AAQ0EU55-F1
#
_entry.id   AF-A0AAQ0EU55-F1
#
_cell.length_a   1.000
_cell.length_b   1.000
_cell.length_c   1.000
_cell.angle_alpha   90.00
_cell.angle_beta   90.00
_cell.angle_gamma   90.00
#
_symmetry.space_group_name_H-M   'P 1'
#
loop_
_entity.id
_entity.type
_entity.pdbx_description
1 polymer ?
#
loop_
_entity_poly.entity_id
_entity_poly.type
_entity_poly.pdbx_seq_one_letter_code
_entity_poly.pdbx_strand_id
1 'polypeptide(L)'
;MGLIRKLRSILGHQSGKREPSSTYERNTELEGKWLTVDHPYFFGHANISPDKRWVVGCDDSDGGSLGGHRMKGNGRVILVDYPSDRIVYELKCFARPVDAAVSDSGSFIVHDCGFGSALSGDVIAINTSGDEIYRRHYCANIFNIGLSQCGRYAAVQTANADNKDSNILEVLDLQKRQQMFTVRPVGTWADCYLFDTNADGELCQLRVNLRDLGYFRYSTAGEFLDAESLQIAQLDKGDYTTKIMAAQELLKTDTTEESARKALSVADTALTQGARERYDWGALAHRIRGESFESLGQLSDALEAYEQALAMNPKVGVLRRATTLRKKLSAKK
;
A
#
# COMPACT_ATOMS: atom_id res chain seq x y z
N MET A 1 78.44 13.37 -50.20
CA MET A 1 79.39 12.28 -50.52
C MET A 1 79.88 11.67 -49.20
N GLY A 2 79.57 10.39 -48.94
CA GLY A 2 80.14 9.55 -47.86
C GLY A 2 79.30 9.50 -46.56
N LEU A 3 78.36 8.56 -46.36
CA LEU A 3 78.44 7.14 -45.94
C LEU A 3 78.55 6.86 -44.41
N ILE A 4 77.41 6.46 -43.81
CA ILE A 4 77.11 5.16 -43.15
C ILE A 4 77.68 4.77 -41.75
N ARG A 5 76.74 4.19 -40.94
CA ARG A 5 76.79 3.28 -39.73
C ARG A 5 76.71 3.95 -38.35
N LYS A 6 75.94 3.47 -37.35
CA LYS A 6 75.31 2.14 -37.06
C LYS A 6 74.13 2.27 -36.06
N LEU A 7 73.11 1.42 -36.23
CA LEU A 7 72.03 1.09 -35.28
C LEU A 7 72.49 0.11 -34.18
N ARG A 8 71.90 0.21 -32.96
CA ARG A 8 71.32 -0.86 -32.09
C ARG A 8 71.09 -0.31 -30.66
N SER A 9 69.83 -0.16 -30.21
CA SER A 9 69.02 -1.16 -29.49
C SER A 9 69.46 -1.42 -28.04
N ILE A 10 68.82 -0.75 -27.07
CA ILE A 10 68.53 -1.30 -25.72
C ILE A 10 67.17 -0.71 -25.27
N LEU A 11 66.08 -1.43 -25.55
CA LEU A 11 64.80 -1.25 -24.85
C LEU A 11 64.81 -2.21 -23.67
N GLY A 12 64.95 -1.66 -22.46
CA GLY A 12 64.81 -2.40 -21.22
C GLY A 12 63.38 -2.93 -21.09
N HIS A 13 63.23 -4.24 -21.04
CA HIS A 13 62.04 -4.91 -20.54
C HIS A 13 61.87 -4.55 -19.06
N GLN A 14 60.99 -3.60 -18.75
CA GLN A 14 60.32 -3.58 -17.46
C GLN A 14 59.12 -4.52 -17.56
N SER A 15 59.23 -5.70 -16.96
CA SER A 15 58.09 -6.57 -16.70
C SER A 15 57.23 -5.93 -15.61
N GLY A 16 56.37 -4.99 -16.00
CA GLY A 16 55.23 -4.62 -15.19
C GLY A 16 54.30 -5.82 -15.12
N LYS A 17 54.32 -6.54 -13.99
CA LYS A 17 53.22 -7.45 -13.64
C LYS A 17 51.95 -6.60 -13.68
N ARG A 18 51.09 -6.83 -14.68
CA ARG A 18 49.70 -6.41 -14.60
C ARG A 18 49.11 -7.16 -13.41
N GLU A 19 48.78 -6.43 -12.36
CA GLU A 19 47.88 -6.94 -11.34
C GLU A 19 46.59 -7.39 -12.05
N PRO A 20 46.06 -8.59 -11.74
CA PRO A 20 44.80 -9.00 -12.31
C PRO A 20 43.74 -8.03 -11.81
N SER A 21 43.10 -7.28 -12.72
CA SER A 21 41.84 -6.64 -12.40
C SER A 21 40.84 -7.76 -12.16
N SER A 22 40.66 -8.16 -10.90
CA SER A 22 39.54 -8.99 -10.51
C SER A 22 38.30 -8.15 -10.73
N THR A 23 37.67 -8.29 -11.90
CA THR A 23 36.25 -8.01 -12.03
C THR A 23 35.57 -8.97 -11.06
N TYR A 24 35.30 -8.50 -9.84
CA TYR A 24 34.52 -9.24 -8.87
C TYR A 24 33.14 -9.40 -9.49
N GLU A 25 32.82 -10.61 -9.96
CA GLU A 25 31.47 -10.92 -10.39
C GLU A 25 30.57 -10.77 -9.18
N ARG A 26 29.58 -9.89 -9.32
CA ARG A 26 28.64 -9.56 -8.26
C ARG A 26 27.77 -10.78 -8.00
N ASN A 27 27.66 -11.18 -6.74
CA ASN A 27 26.89 -12.33 -6.28
C ASN A 27 25.39 -12.04 -6.17
N THR A 28 24.99 -10.76 -6.11
CA THR A 28 23.58 -10.34 -5.95
C THR A 28 23.06 -9.50 -7.11
N GLU A 29 21.83 -9.78 -7.54
CA GLU A 29 21.11 -9.05 -8.58
C GLU A 29 19.70 -8.65 -8.09
N LEU A 30 19.32 -7.39 -8.36
CA LEU A 30 17.97 -6.89 -8.13
C LEU A 30 17.27 -6.59 -9.45
N GLU A 31 16.19 -7.30 -9.74
CA GLU A 31 15.31 -7.04 -10.89
C GLU A 31 13.89 -6.72 -10.40
N GLY A 32 13.53 -5.44 -10.43
CA GLY A 32 12.23 -4.97 -9.92
C GLY A 32 12.07 -5.27 -8.43
N LYS A 33 11.19 -6.22 -8.09
CA LYS A 33 10.93 -6.66 -6.71
C LYS A 33 11.52 -8.04 -6.40
N TRP A 34 12.50 -8.49 -7.18
CA TRP A 34 13.11 -9.82 -7.02
C TRP A 34 14.60 -9.69 -6.73
N LEU A 35 15.06 -10.45 -5.73
CA LEU A 35 16.47 -10.60 -5.39
C LEU A 35 16.92 -11.99 -5.82
N THR A 36 17.98 -12.04 -6.63
CA THR A 36 18.75 -13.24 -6.92
C THR A 36 20.09 -13.15 -6.19
N VAL A 37 20.49 -14.26 -5.57
CA VAL A 37 21.84 -14.47 -5.03
C VAL A 37 22.37 -15.76 -5.60
N ASP A 38 23.57 -15.77 -6.16
CA ASP A 38 24.13 -16.97 -6.80
C ASP A 38 24.66 -17.96 -5.74
N HIS A 39 25.41 -17.45 -4.75
CA HIS A 39 26.12 -18.27 -3.77
C HIS A 39 26.05 -17.70 -2.33
N PRO A 40 25.37 -18.39 -1.39
CA PRO A 40 24.43 -19.49 -1.62
C PRO A 40 23.23 -19.07 -2.47
N TYR A 41 22.68 -20.00 -3.24
CA TYR A 41 21.56 -19.71 -4.13
C TYR A 41 20.31 -19.26 -3.36
N PHE A 42 19.78 -18.10 -3.72
CA PHE A 42 18.52 -17.55 -3.22
C PHE A 42 17.79 -16.85 -4.35
N PHE A 43 16.46 -17.02 -4.39
CA PHE A 43 15.57 -16.24 -5.23
C PHE A 43 14.30 -15.93 -4.45
N GLY A 44 13.91 -14.67 -4.37
CA GLY A 44 12.76 -14.27 -3.56
C GLY A 44 12.36 -12.80 -3.73
N HIS A 45 11.20 -12.45 -3.16
CA HIS A 45 10.70 -11.08 -3.18
C HIS A 45 11.61 -10.17 -2.35
N ALA A 46 12.01 -9.03 -2.91
CA ALA A 46 12.96 -8.11 -2.33
C ALA A 46 12.28 -6.84 -1.80
N ASN A 47 12.70 -6.42 -0.61
CA ASN A 47 12.37 -5.13 -0.04
C ASN A 47 13.67 -4.38 0.28
N ILE A 48 13.71 -3.08 -0.03
CA ILE A 48 14.93 -2.25 -0.02
C ILE A 48 14.77 -1.14 1.03
N SER A 49 15.82 -0.87 1.80
CA SER A 49 15.81 0.22 2.77
C SER A 49 15.74 1.59 2.09
N PRO A 50 15.21 2.64 2.75
CA PRO A 50 15.19 4.00 2.21
C PRO A 50 16.55 4.52 1.72
N ASP A 51 17.63 4.24 2.45
CA ASP A 51 19.01 4.58 2.06
C ASP A 51 19.61 3.70 0.95
N LYS A 52 18.85 2.68 0.50
CA LYS A 52 19.21 1.71 -0.54
C LYS A 52 20.40 0.83 -0.20
N ARG A 53 20.83 0.79 1.06
CA ARG A 53 21.94 -0.06 1.50
C ARG A 53 21.48 -1.50 1.73
N TRP A 54 20.38 -1.67 2.42
CA TRP A 54 19.92 -2.98 2.88
C TRP A 54 18.86 -3.53 1.96
N VAL A 55 18.97 -4.82 1.67
CA VAL A 55 17.96 -5.57 0.94
C VAL A 55 17.60 -6.78 1.78
N VAL A 56 16.32 -6.93 2.08
CA VAL A 56 15.76 -8.15 2.66
C VAL A 56 15.02 -8.92 1.57
N GLY A 57 15.40 -10.18 1.38
CA GLY A 57 14.73 -11.10 0.46
C GLY A 57 13.87 -12.10 1.23
N CYS A 58 12.65 -12.37 0.74
CA CYS A 58 11.74 -13.39 1.27
C CYS A 58 11.46 -14.47 0.21
N ASP A 59 11.66 -15.72 0.59
CA ASP A 59 11.33 -16.90 -0.21
C ASP A 59 10.36 -17.77 0.61
N ASP A 60 9.10 -17.87 0.15
CA ASP A 60 8.06 -18.64 0.84
C ASP A 60 8.13 -20.16 0.55
N SER A 61 9.07 -20.59 -0.29
CA SER A 61 9.31 -22.01 -0.60
C SER A 61 10.07 -22.73 0.51
N ASP A 62 9.95 -24.05 0.56
CA ASP A 62 10.70 -24.89 1.52
C ASP A 62 12.19 -25.08 1.17
N GLY A 63 12.75 -24.25 0.28
CA GLY A 63 14.10 -24.38 -0.28
C GLY A 63 14.21 -25.46 -1.36
N GLY A 64 13.12 -26.15 -1.69
CA GLY A 64 12.99 -27.06 -2.83
C GLY A 64 12.20 -26.42 -3.96
N SER A 65 11.04 -26.99 -4.29
CA SER A 65 10.14 -26.50 -5.36
C SER A 65 8.74 -26.16 -4.88
N LEU A 66 8.43 -26.34 -3.59
CA LEU A 66 7.09 -26.14 -3.05
C LEU A 66 6.97 -24.78 -2.34
N GLY A 67 6.52 -23.76 -3.09
CA GLY A 67 6.02 -22.50 -2.56
C GLY A 67 4.52 -22.54 -2.23
N GLY A 68 3.99 -21.48 -1.65
CA GLY A 68 2.54 -21.36 -1.41
C GLY A 68 2.00 -22.21 -0.25
N HIS A 69 0.68 -22.45 -0.24
CA HIS A 69 0.00 -23.14 0.86
C HIS A 69 0.58 -24.53 1.14
N ARG A 70 0.98 -24.76 2.39
CA ARG A 70 1.57 -26.02 2.86
C ARG A 70 1.51 -26.14 4.38
N MET A 71 1.77 -27.35 4.87
CA MET A 71 1.66 -27.72 6.30
C MET A 71 3.00 -27.78 7.04
N LYS A 72 4.13 -27.74 6.31
CA LYS A 72 5.50 -27.84 6.85
C LYS A 72 6.53 -27.35 5.82
N GLY A 73 7.81 -27.38 6.21
CA GLY A 73 8.95 -26.83 5.45
C GLY A 73 9.14 -25.36 5.83
N ASN A 74 10.35 -24.83 5.97
CA ASN A 74 10.49 -23.43 6.35
C ASN A 74 10.89 -22.61 5.13
N GLY A 75 10.34 -21.41 5.04
CA GLY A 75 10.82 -20.41 4.11
C GLY A 75 12.17 -19.85 4.49
N ARG A 76 12.69 -19.00 3.62
CA ARG A 76 14.02 -18.39 3.77
C ARG A 76 13.89 -16.87 3.74
N VAL A 77 14.62 -16.22 4.64
CA VAL A 77 14.80 -14.77 4.63
C VAL A 77 16.29 -14.48 4.60
N ILE A 78 16.73 -13.61 3.70
CA ILE A 78 18.14 -13.23 3.56
C ILE A 78 18.28 -11.72 3.73
N LEU A 79 19.31 -11.28 4.46
CA LEU A 79 19.68 -9.87 4.56
C LEU A 79 20.99 -9.65 3.81
N VAL A 80 21.01 -8.64 2.93
CA VAL A 80 22.16 -8.27 2.10
C VAL A 80 22.53 -6.81 2.35
N ASP A 81 23.81 -6.57 2.61
CA ASP A 81 24.45 -5.25 2.50
C ASP A 81 24.80 -5.02 1.02
N TYR A 82 23.82 -4.50 0.28
CA TYR A 82 23.80 -4.54 -1.18
C TYR A 82 24.94 -3.77 -1.84
N PRO A 83 25.33 -2.55 -1.42
CA PRO A 83 26.47 -1.85 -2.02
C PRO A 83 27.78 -2.64 -1.89
N SER A 84 27.96 -3.37 -0.78
CA SER A 84 29.15 -4.20 -0.53
C SER A 84 29.04 -5.62 -1.07
N ASP A 85 27.91 -5.97 -1.70
CA ASP A 85 27.61 -7.30 -2.22
C ASP A 85 27.78 -8.42 -1.17
N ARG A 86 27.47 -8.10 0.09
CA ARG A 86 27.71 -8.99 1.23
C ARG A 86 26.40 -9.50 1.78
N ILE A 87 26.26 -10.81 1.81
CA ILE A 87 25.22 -11.50 2.57
C ILE A 87 25.56 -11.40 4.06
N VAL A 88 24.67 -10.81 4.84
CA VAL A 88 24.85 -10.71 6.30
C VAL A 88 24.54 -12.05 6.95
N TYR A 89 23.38 -12.61 6.62
CA TYR A 89 22.94 -13.95 7.04
C TYR A 89 21.72 -14.42 6.26
N GLU A 90 21.42 -15.71 6.39
CA GLU A 90 20.20 -16.39 5.93
C GLU A 90 19.48 -17.00 7.14
N LEU A 91 18.18 -16.74 7.26
CA LEU A 91 17.30 -17.28 8.31
C LEU A 91 16.31 -18.29 7.71
N LYS A 92 16.16 -19.44 8.39
CA LYS A 92 15.29 -20.56 7.97
C LYS A 92 14.28 -20.96 9.06
N CYS A 93 13.91 -20.03 9.93
CA CYS A 93 13.02 -20.25 11.06
C CYS A 93 11.57 -19.84 10.80
N PHE A 94 11.27 -19.28 9.62
CA PHE A 94 9.94 -18.80 9.25
C PHE A 94 9.14 -19.90 8.56
N ALA A 95 7.85 -19.98 8.87
CA ALA A 95 6.97 -20.91 8.21
C ALA A 95 6.86 -20.54 6.73
N ARG A 96 6.27 -19.38 6.42
CA ARG A 96 6.03 -18.86 5.08
C ARG A 96 6.20 -17.32 5.06
N PRO A 97 7.46 -16.84 4.99
CA PRO A 97 7.75 -15.40 4.89
C PRO A 97 7.33 -14.90 3.51
N VAL A 98 6.28 -14.09 3.46
CA VAL A 98 5.67 -13.62 2.20
C VAL A 98 5.95 -12.15 1.91
N ASP A 99 6.34 -11.38 2.93
CA ASP A 99 6.72 -9.98 2.78
C ASP A 99 7.65 -9.54 3.92
N ALA A 100 8.32 -8.40 3.74
CA ALA A 100 9.20 -7.81 4.74
C ALA A 100 9.33 -6.29 4.56
N ALA A 101 9.87 -5.60 5.56
CA ALA A 101 10.29 -4.21 5.44
C ALA A 101 11.60 -4.01 6.21
N VAL A 102 12.56 -3.29 5.63
CA VAL A 102 13.91 -3.10 6.19
C VAL A 102 14.23 -1.62 6.38
N SER A 103 14.86 -1.30 7.52
CA SER A 103 15.26 0.06 7.90
C SER A 103 16.67 0.39 7.43
N ASP A 104 17.08 1.65 7.54
CA ASP A 104 18.44 2.09 7.20
C ASP A 104 19.50 1.56 8.19
N SER A 105 19.06 1.21 9.40
CA SER A 105 19.92 0.50 10.35
C SER A 105 20.18 -0.95 9.95
N GLY A 106 19.38 -1.52 9.04
CA GLY A 106 19.44 -2.93 8.62
C GLY A 106 18.61 -3.89 9.48
N SER A 107 17.91 -3.38 10.50
CA SER A 107 16.84 -4.15 11.15
C SER A 107 15.65 -4.28 10.20
N PHE A 108 14.88 -5.35 10.34
CA PHE A 108 13.73 -5.57 9.47
C PHE A 108 12.59 -6.26 10.21
N ILE A 109 11.41 -6.20 9.62
CA ILE A 109 10.27 -7.00 10.01
C ILE A 109 9.93 -7.99 8.90
N VAL A 110 9.45 -9.17 9.27
CA VAL A 110 8.96 -10.21 8.37
C VAL A 110 7.49 -10.43 8.63
N HIS A 111 6.69 -10.46 7.55
CA HIS A 111 5.34 -11.02 7.56
C HIS A 111 5.44 -12.50 7.22
N ASP A 112 5.20 -13.34 8.23
CA ASP A 112 5.08 -14.78 8.10
C ASP A 112 3.60 -15.17 8.11
N CYS A 113 3.08 -15.73 7.02
CA CYS A 113 1.67 -16.10 6.92
C CYS A 113 1.34 -17.46 7.57
N GLY A 114 2.33 -18.16 8.12
CA GLY A 114 2.13 -19.42 8.84
C GLY A 114 1.81 -20.63 7.94
N PHE A 115 1.46 -21.76 8.56
CA PHE A 115 1.05 -22.98 7.85
C PHE A 115 -0.45 -23.20 7.89
N GLY A 116 -0.93 -23.95 6.91
CA GLY A 116 -2.33 -24.37 6.81
C GLY A 116 -3.26 -23.28 6.31
N SER A 117 -4.54 -23.42 6.67
CA SER A 117 -5.66 -22.66 6.10
C SER A 117 -6.33 -21.69 7.07
N ALA A 118 -5.85 -21.62 8.31
CA ALA A 118 -6.37 -20.67 9.28
C ALA A 118 -6.04 -19.23 8.84
N LEU A 119 -6.93 -18.28 9.16
CA LEU A 119 -6.59 -16.86 9.06
C LEU A 119 -5.56 -16.56 10.14
N SER A 120 -4.33 -16.35 9.72
CA SER A 120 -3.23 -16.07 10.64
C SER A 120 -2.14 -15.28 9.96
N GLY A 121 -1.38 -14.56 10.77
CA GLY A 121 -0.13 -13.96 10.34
C GLY A 121 0.70 -13.53 11.53
N ASP A 122 2.01 -13.57 11.37
CA ASP A 122 2.97 -13.10 12.36
C ASP A 122 3.77 -11.93 11.76
N VAL A 123 3.95 -10.88 12.55
CA VAL A 123 4.95 -9.85 12.29
C VAL A 123 6.11 -10.06 13.26
N ILE A 124 7.29 -10.24 12.71
CA ILE A 124 8.49 -10.66 13.45
C ILE A 124 9.59 -9.64 13.17
N ALA A 125 10.05 -8.94 14.21
CA ALA A 125 11.14 -7.98 14.10
C ALA A 125 12.48 -8.64 14.40
N ILE A 126 13.43 -8.43 13.48
CA ILE A 126 14.78 -8.97 13.51
C ILE A 126 15.79 -7.81 13.53
N ASN A 127 16.79 -7.88 14.39
CA ASN A 127 17.89 -6.91 14.42
C ASN A 127 18.96 -7.23 13.35
N THR A 128 19.93 -6.34 13.13
CA THR A 128 21.05 -6.56 12.19
C THR A 128 21.99 -7.71 12.53
N SER A 129 21.88 -8.29 13.72
CA SER A 129 22.64 -9.47 14.14
C SER A 129 21.92 -10.79 13.83
N GLY A 130 20.64 -10.72 13.44
CA GLY A 130 19.81 -11.88 13.13
C GLY A 130 18.94 -12.35 14.29
N ASP A 131 18.91 -11.62 15.40
CA ASP A 131 18.10 -11.98 16.56
C ASP A 131 16.67 -11.46 16.42
N GLU A 132 15.71 -12.30 16.80
CA GLU A 132 14.33 -11.88 17.00
C GLU A 132 14.21 -10.99 18.24
N ILE A 133 13.73 -9.76 18.04
CA ILE A 133 13.54 -8.79 19.12
C ILE A 133 12.06 -8.61 19.48
N TYR A 134 11.14 -8.95 18.59
CA TYR A 134 9.71 -8.82 18.84
C TYR A 134 8.90 -9.73 17.90
N ARG A 135 7.77 -10.25 18.38
CA ARG A 135 6.81 -11.00 17.58
C ARG A 135 5.39 -10.66 18.00
N ARG A 136 4.53 -10.45 17.01
CA ARG A 136 3.09 -10.25 17.20
C ARG A 136 2.33 -11.18 16.25
N HIS A 137 1.55 -12.06 16.85
CA HIS A 137 0.66 -13.00 16.17
C HIS A 137 -0.74 -12.40 15.99
N TYR A 138 -1.34 -12.54 14.81
CA TYR A 138 -2.69 -12.10 14.49
C TYR A 138 -3.55 -13.29 14.09
N CYS A 139 -4.82 -13.29 14.53
CA CYS A 139 -5.84 -14.25 14.10
C CYS A 139 -6.56 -13.81 12.80
N ALA A 140 -5.89 -13.02 11.97
CA ALA A 140 -6.34 -12.54 10.68
C ALA A 140 -5.16 -12.55 9.71
N ASN A 141 -5.43 -12.66 8.41
CA ASN A 141 -4.38 -12.44 7.42
C ASN A 141 -3.90 -10.99 7.50
N ILE A 142 -2.59 -10.79 7.44
CA ILE A 142 -2.01 -9.45 7.34
C ILE A 142 -2.15 -8.99 5.89
N PHE A 143 -2.71 -7.80 5.68
CA PHE A 143 -2.86 -7.19 4.37
C PHE A 143 -1.52 -6.59 3.90
N ASN A 144 -0.89 -5.77 4.74
CA ASN A 144 0.46 -5.25 4.51
C ASN A 144 1.11 -4.79 5.82
N ILE A 145 2.40 -4.49 5.71
CA ILE A 145 3.26 -4.02 6.79
C ILE A 145 4.07 -2.79 6.34
N GLY A 146 4.57 -2.02 7.30
CA GLY A 146 5.54 -0.95 7.07
C GLY A 146 6.47 -0.81 8.26
N LEU A 147 7.70 -0.35 8.00
CA LEU A 147 8.72 -0.13 9.02
C LEU A 147 9.27 1.30 8.87
N SER A 148 9.44 1.99 10.00
CA SER A 148 10.07 3.31 10.01
C SER A 148 11.53 3.24 9.56
N GLN A 149 12.03 4.34 9.01
CA GLN A 149 13.42 4.43 8.53
C GLN A 149 14.46 4.08 9.61
N CYS A 150 14.18 4.36 10.87
CA CYS A 150 15.02 4.01 12.02
C CYS A 150 14.84 2.58 12.53
N GLY A 151 13.84 1.82 12.04
CA GLY A 151 13.54 0.45 12.45
C GLY A 151 12.78 0.33 13.77
N ARG A 152 12.36 1.45 14.38
CA ARG A 152 11.69 1.47 15.68
C ARG A 152 10.19 1.24 15.61
N TYR A 153 9.51 1.79 14.61
CA TYR A 153 8.04 1.73 14.53
C TYR A 153 7.60 0.84 13.38
N ALA A 154 6.66 -0.06 13.65
CA ALA A 154 6.01 -0.85 12.61
C ALA A 154 4.54 -0.48 12.51
N ALA A 155 4.01 -0.45 11.29
CA ALA A 155 2.59 -0.37 11.00
C ALA A 155 2.14 -1.71 10.41
N VAL A 156 0.98 -2.20 10.85
CA VAL A 156 0.40 -3.45 10.37
C VAL A 156 -1.07 -3.21 10.12
N GLN A 157 -1.55 -3.62 8.94
CA GLN A 157 -2.98 -3.63 8.67
C GLN A 157 -3.42 -5.05 8.34
N THR A 158 -4.52 -5.48 8.93
CA THR A 158 -5.08 -6.82 8.71
C THR A 158 -6.25 -6.80 7.74
N ALA A 159 -6.51 -7.95 7.11
CA ALA A 159 -7.70 -8.19 6.33
C ALA A 159 -8.94 -8.39 7.21
N ASN A 160 -10.11 -8.48 6.57
CA ASN A 160 -11.35 -8.81 7.27
C ASN A 160 -11.29 -10.24 7.83
N ALA A 161 -11.72 -10.38 9.08
CA ALA A 161 -11.88 -11.66 9.77
C ALA A 161 -13.14 -11.63 10.66
N ASP A 162 -13.47 -12.75 11.29
CA ASP A 162 -14.60 -12.91 12.21
C ASP A 162 -14.18 -12.79 13.70
N ASN A 163 -13.10 -12.05 13.97
CA ASN A 163 -12.53 -11.91 15.30
C ASN A 163 -11.97 -10.48 15.55
N LYS A 164 -11.28 -10.28 16.68
CA LYS A 164 -10.78 -8.98 17.12
C LYS A 164 -9.69 -8.37 16.21
N ASP A 165 -8.97 -9.19 15.47
CA ASP A 165 -7.93 -8.74 14.53
C ASP A 165 -8.52 -8.44 13.15
N SER A 166 -9.85 -8.33 13.02
CA SER A 166 -10.55 -8.04 11.76
C SER A 166 -10.45 -6.58 11.36
N ASN A 167 -9.78 -6.32 10.23
CA ASN A 167 -9.61 -4.99 9.62
C ASN A 167 -9.18 -3.94 10.66
N ILE A 168 -8.01 -4.18 11.24
CA ILE A 168 -7.36 -3.26 12.17
C ILE A 168 -6.16 -2.62 11.51
N LEU A 169 -5.85 -1.39 11.93
CA LEU A 169 -4.57 -0.72 11.73
C LEU A 169 -3.90 -0.62 13.10
N GLU A 170 -2.73 -1.23 13.24
CA GLU A 170 -1.94 -1.29 14.47
C GLU A 170 -0.57 -0.63 14.24
N VAL A 171 -0.11 0.16 15.22
CA VAL A 171 1.26 0.69 15.26
C VAL A 171 1.97 0.16 16.50
N LEU A 172 3.20 -0.30 16.31
CA LEU A 172 4.05 -0.92 17.31
C LEU A 172 5.30 -0.08 17.53
N ASP A 173 5.72 0.10 18.78
CA ASP A 173 7.08 0.55 19.13
C ASP A 173 7.91 -0.70 19.45
N LEU A 174 8.72 -1.13 18.48
CA LEU A 174 9.54 -2.34 18.54
C LEU A 174 10.67 -2.22 19.56
N GLN A 175 11.16 -1.01 19.82
CA GLN A 175 12.19 -0.77 20.83
C GLN A 175 11.61 -0.93 22.23
N LYS A 176 10.43 -0.38 22.48
CA LYS A 176 9.71 -0.53 23.76
C LYS A 176 8.91 -1.83 23.86
N ARG A 177 8.82 -2.61 22.78
CA ARG A 177 8.06 -3.87 22.66
C ARG A 177 6.58 -3.70 23.04
N GLN A 178 5.97 -2.60 22.60
CA GLN A 178 4.61 -2.25 22.98
C GLN A 178 3.77 -1.86 21.77
N GLN A 179 2.47 -2.11 21.88
CA GLN A 179 1.47 -1.53 21.00
C GLN A 179 1.29 -0.05 21.33
N MET A 180 1.42 0.83 20.33
CA MET A 180 1.10 2.24 20.47
C MET A 180 -0.40 2.47 20.37
N PHE A 181 -1.03 1.95 19.30
CA PHE A 181 -2.47 1.96 19.13
C PHE A 181 -2.93 0.83 18.21
N THR A 182 -4.21 0.51 18.31
CA THR A 182 -4.93 -0.36 17.37
C THR A 182 -6.30 0.24 17.14
N VAL A 183 -6.66 0.50 15.89
CA VAL A 183 -7.92 1.14 15.51
C VAL A 183 -8.54 0.45 14.30
N ARG A 184 -9.83 0.71 14.06
CA ARG A 184 -10.40 0.44 12.74
C ARG A 184 -9.93 1.55 11.79
N PRO A 185 -9.33 1.21 10.65
CA PRO A 185 -8.84 2.20 9.70
C PRO A 185 -10.02 2.97 9.09
N VAL A 186 -9.87 4.29 8.98
CA VAL A 186 -10.73 5.17 8.20
C VAL A 186 -10.32 5.05 6.73
N GLY A 187 -11.30 4.75 5.87
CA GLY A 187 -11.08 4.54 4.44
C GLY A 187 -10.87 3.07 4.05
N THR A 188 -10.13 2.84 2.97
CA THR A 188 -9.80 1.49 2.47
C THR A 188 -8.51 0.97 3.11
N TRP A 189 -8.07 -0.21 2.69
CA TRP A 189 -6.70 -0.65 2.97
C TRP A 189 -5.68 0.34 2.38
N ALA A 190 -4.65 0.67 3.17
CA ALA A 190 -3.58 1.55 2.77
C ALA A 190 -2.59 0.82 1.85
N ASP A 191 -2.02 1.50 0.86
CA ASP A 191 -0.97 0.94 0.01
C ASP A 191 0.40 0.97 0.71
N CYS A 192 0.67 1.99 1.53
CA CYS A 192 1.91 2.11 2.30
C CYS A 192 1.81 3.11 3.48
N TYR A 193 2.90 3.21 4.25
CA TYR A 193 3.01 4.00 5.47
C TYR A 193 4.25 4.90 5.47
N LEU A 194 4.11 6.10 6.02
CA LEU A 194 5.23 6.97 6.39
C LEU A 194 5.15 7.30 7.88
N PHE A 195 6.31 7.32 8.55
CA PHE A 195 6.42 7.56 9.98
C PHE A 195 7.12 8.90 10.19
N ASP A 196 6.39 9.88 10.68
CA ASP A 196 6.98 11.18 10.97
C ASP A 196 7.43 11.19 12.43
N THR A 197 8.73 11.41 12.63
CA THR A 197 9.35 11.46 13.96
C THR A 197 9.87 12.85 14.28
N ASN A 198 9.92 13.20 15.57
CA ASN A 198 10.63 14.40 16.02
C ASN A 198 12.16 14.20 15.99
N ALA A 199 12.89 15.22 16.45
CA ALA A 199 14.35 15.20 16.52
C ALA A 199 14.92 14.09 17.43
N ASP A 200 14.13 13.65 18.43
CA ASP A 200 14.50 12.58 19.37
C ASP A 200 14.13 11.17 18.83
N GLY A 201 13.60 11.09 17.61
CA GLY A 201 13.14 9.84 17.00
C GLY A 201 11.84 9.30 17.60
N GLU A 202 11.08 10.12 18.33
CA GLU A 202 9.74 9.77 18.80
C GLU A 202 8.72 9.97 17.69
N LEU A 203 7.79 9.02 17.54
CA LEU A 203 6.71 9.13 16.57
C LEU A 203 5.82 10.33 16.91
N CYS A 204 5.58 11.20 15.92
CA CYS A 204 4.65 12.31 16.01
C CYS A 204 3.31 11.96 15.34
N GLN A 205 3.36 11.25 14.21
CA GLN A 205 2.18 10.88 13.43
C GLN A 205 2.51 9.74 12.47
N LEU A 206 1.49 8.96 12.15
CA LEU A 206 1.52 7.99 11.05
C LEU A 206 0.82 8.62 9.84
N ARG A 207 1.44 8.58 8.67
CA ARG A 207 0.80 8.90 7.39
C ARG A 207 0.50 7.61 6.63
N VAL A 208 -0.75 7.40 6.28
CA VAL A 208 -1.20 6.27 5.46
C VAL A 208 -1.44 6.74 4.03
N ASN A 209 -0.98 5.99 3.03
CA ASN A 209 -1.35 6.23 1.65
C ASN A 209 -2.62 5.45 1.30
N LEU A 210 -3.68 6.12 0.91
CA LEU A 210 -4.85 5.49 0.30
C LEU A 210 -4.74 5.63 -1.22
N ARG A 211 -4.86 4.50 -1.91
CA ARG A 211 -4.73 4.40 -3.37
C ARG A 211 -5.56 5.47 -4.07
N ASP A 212 -4.94 6.18 -5.01
CA ASP A 212 -5.54 7.25 -5.82
C ASP A 212 -6.08 8.48 -5.04
N LEU A 213 -6.01 8.48 -3.70
CA LEU A 213 -6.50 9.57 -2.85
C LEU A 213 -5.35 10.40 -2.26
N GLY A 214 -4.28 9.73 -1.83
CA GLY A 214 -3.07 10.36 -1.30
C GLY A 214 -2.79 9.98 0.14
N TYR A 215 -2.05 10.84 0.85
CA TYR A 215 -1.63 10.59 2.24
C TYR A 215 -2.54 11.27 3.25
N PHE A 216 -2.87 10.54 4.32
CA PHE A 216 -3.70 11.00 5.43
C PHE A 216 -3.08 10.63 6.77
N ARG A 217 -3.34 11.42 7.80
CA ARG A 217 -2.65 11.34 9.09
C ARG A 217 -3.47 10.70 10.18
N TYR A 218 -2.78 9.92 11.00
CA TYR A 218 -3.19 9.47 12.31
C TYR A 218 -2.28 10.05 13.40
N SER A 219 -2.85 10.40 14.53
CA SER A 219 -2.10 10.77 15.73
C SER A 219 -1.36 9.55 16.33
N THR A 220 -0.51 9.78 17.32
CA THR A 220 0.16 8.71 18.08
C THR A 220 -0.80 7.85 18.90
N ALA A 221 -2.03 8.30 19.12
CA ALA A 221 -3.10 7.55 19.78
C ALA A 221 -4.03 6.82 18.78
N GLY A 222 -3.78 6.94 17.48
CA GLY A 222 -4.61 6.33 16.43
C GLY A 222 -5.84 7.15 16.04
N GLU A 223 -5.92 8.42 16.40
CA GLU A 223 -7.01 9.30 15.96
C GLU A 223 -6.78 9.76 14.52
N PHE A 224 -7.80 9.63 13.67
CA PHE A 224 -7.72 10.10 12.28
C PHE A 224 -7.86 11.63 12.21
N LEU A 225 -6.87 12.31 11.65
CA LEU A 225 -6.75 13.77 11.70
C LEU A 225 -7.29 14.48 10.45
N ASP A 226 -7.45 13.77 9.35
CA ASP A 226 -7.66 14.36 8.02
C ASP A 226 -9.04 14.02 7.42
N ALA A 227 -10.09 13.98 8.24
CA ALA A 227 -11.47 13.65 7.82
C ALA A 227 -11.98 14.52 6.67
N GLU A 228 -11.85 15.84 6.79
CA GLU A 228 -12.30 16.79 5.75
C GLU A 228 -11.44 16.65 4.47
N SER A 229 -10.12 16.54 4.63
CA SER A 229 -9.21 16.36 3.49
C SER A 229 -9.47 15.06 2.74
N LEU A 230 -9.83 13.98 3.45
CA LEU A 230 -10.23 12.72 2.85
C LEU A 230 -11.53 12.87 2.07
N GLN A 231 -12.54 13.52 2.65
CA GLN A 231 -13.81 13.74 1.96
C GLN A 231 -13.61 14.54 0.66
N ILE A 232 -12.79 15.60 0.70
CA ILE A 232 -12.42 16.37 -0.49
C ILE A 232 -11.73 15.46 -1.53
N ALA A 233 -10.73 14.68 -1.11
CA ALA A 233 -10.02 13.79 -2.01
C ALA A 233 -10.93 12.73 -2.64
N GLN A 234 -11.92 12.20 -1.91
CA GLN A 234 -12.87 11.20 -2.42
C GLN A 234 -13.88 11.80 -3.43
N LEU A 235 -14.19 13.10 -3.32
CA LEU A 235 -15.02 13.81 -4.30
C LEU A 235 -14.24 14.10 -5.58
N ASP A 236 -12.94 14.44 -5.45
CA ASP A 236 -12.14 14.96 -6.56
C ASP A 236 -11.34 13.86 -7.29
N LYS A 237 -10.91 12.81 -6.58
CA LYS A 237 -10.01 11.75 -7.06
C LYS A 237 -10.68 10.37 -6.98
N GLY A 238 -9.88 9.31 -7.14
CA GLY A 238 -10.35 7.92 -7.10
C GLY A 238 -11.19 7.51 -8.30
N ASP A 239 -11.74 6.31 -8.24
CA ASP A 239 -12.64 5.75 -9.26
C ASP A 239 -14.08 6.32 -9.13
N TYR A 240 -14.96 5.96 -10.06
CA TYR A 240 -16.35 6.42 -10.01
C TYR A 240 -17.10 5.88 -8.78
N THR A 241 -16.73 4.72 -8.23
CA THR A 241 -17.40 4.14 -7.05
C THR A 241 -17.14 4.99 -5.81
N THR A 242 -15.89 5.39 -5.60
CA THR A 242 -15.46 6.30 -4.54
C THR A 242 -16.18 7.64 -4.63
N LYS A 243 -16.19 8.24 -5.82
CA LYS A 243 -16.88 9.53 -6.06
C LYS A 243 -18.37 9.48 -5.77
N ILE A 244 -19.05 8.42 -6.22
CA ILE A 244 -20.50 8.25 -5.99
C ILE A 244 -20.80 8.13 -4.49
N MET A 245 -20.03 7.32 -3.77
CA MET A 245 -20.20 7.16 -2.31
C MET A 245 -19.95 8.47 -1.57
N ALA A 246 -18.91 9.21 -1.94
CA ALA A 246 -18.58 10.51 -1.33
C ALA A 246 -19.65 11.57 -1.62
N ALA A 247 -20.15 11.66 -2.86
CA ALA A 247 -21.22 12.59 -3.21
C ALA A 247 -22.54 12.26 -2.51
N GLN A 248 -22.85 10.97 -2.35
CA GLN A 248 -24.01 10.56 -1.56
C GLN A 248 -23.87 10.96 -0.09
N GLU A 249 -22.69 10.76 0.50
CA GLU A 249 -22.47 11.15 1.90
C GLU A 249 -22.52 12.67 2.07
N LEU A 250 -21.93 13.43 1.14
CA LEU A 250 -21.99 14.89 1.13
C LEU A 250 -23.44 15.40 1.22
N LEU A 251 -24.35 14.86 0.41
CA LEU A 251 -25.77 15.24 0.42
C LEU A 251 -26.51 14.85 1.71
N LYS A 252 -26.03 13.85 2.45
CA LYS A 252 -26.62 13.48 3.75
C LYS A 252 -26.15 14.41 4.86
N THR A 253 -24.88 14.79 4.84
CA THR A 253 -24.24 15.56 5.92
C THR A 253 -24.39 17.06 5.74
N ASP A 254 -24.54 17.53 4.50
CA ASP A 254 -24.65 18.94 4.16
C ASP A 254 -25.75 19.19 3.12
N THR A 255 -26.77 19.97 3.52
CA THR A 255 -27.94 20.30 2.70
C THR A 255 -27.81 21.67 2.01
N THR A 256 -26.63 22.28 1.98
CA THR A 256 -26.40 23.55 1.29
C THR A 256 -26.51 23.41 -0.23
N GLU A 257 -26.85 24.51 -0.92
CA GLU A 257 -26.84 24.52 -2.38
C GLU A 257 -25.44 24.28 -2.97
N GLU A 258 -24.39 24.68 -2.26
CA GLU A 258 -23.00 24.44 -2.69
C GLU A 258 -22.68 22.96 -2.71
N SER A 259 -23.01 22.24 -1.64
CA SER A 259 -22.88 20.78 -1.58
C SER A 259 -23.75 20.07 -2.61
N ALA A 260 -24.96 20.57 -2.87
CA ALA A 260 -25.80 20.06 -3.94
C ALA A 260 -25.14 20.22 -5.34
N ARG A 261 -24.58 21.40 -5.64
CA ARG A 261 -23.84 21.65 -6.89
C ARG A 261 -22.60 20.78 -7.01
N LYS A 262 -21.84 20.60 -5.92
CA LYS A 262 -20.65 19.74 -5.91
C LYS A 262 -21.02 18.28 -6.15
N ALA A 263 -22.00 17.75 -5.42
CA ALA A 263 -22.49 16.39 -5.60
C ALA A 263 -23.01 16.12 -7.02
N LEU A 264 -23.68 17.11 -7.63
CA LEU A 264 -24.14 17.03 -9.02
C LEU A 264 -22.95 16.88 -9.98
N SER A 265 -21.96 17.77 -9.88
CA SER A 265 -20.75 17.73 -10.71
C SER A 265 -19.98 16.42 -10.55
N VAL A 266 -19.91 15.88 -9.34
CA VAL A 266 -19.24 14.61 -9.04
C VAL A 266 -20.02 13.44 -9.66
N ALA A 267 -21.35 13.44 -9.58
CA ALA A 267 -22.18 12.41 -10.20
C ALA A 267 -22.08 12.41 -11.73
N ASP A 268 -22.05 13.59 -12.35
CA ASP A 268 -21.83 13.72 -13.80
C ASP A 268 -20.45 13.19 -14.20
N THR A 269 -19.42 13.54 -13.43
CA THR A 269 -18.06 13.01 -13.62
C THR A 269 -18.04 11.49 -13.53
N ALA A 270 -18.67 10.91 -12.50
CA ALA A 270 -18.74 9.46 -12.33
C ALA A 270 -19.43 8.75 -13.50
N LEU A 271 -20.52 9.31 -14.04
CA LEU A 271 -21.21 8.78 -15.23
C LEU A 271 -20.29 8.79 -16.47
N THR A 272 -19.52 9.87 -16.66
CA THR A 272 -18.56 9.95 -17.76
C THR A 272 -17.41 8.95 -17.62
N GLN A 273 -17.00 8.64 -16.39
CA GLN A 273 -15.96 7.66 -16.03
C GLN A 273 -16.40 6.19 -16.12
N GLY A 274 -17.62 5.92 -16.61
CA GLY A 274 -18.09 4.56 -16.87
C GLY A 274 -19.17 4.04 -15.91
N ALA A 275 -19.58 4.82 -14.90
CA ALA A 275 -20.66 4.39 -14.01
C ALA A 275 -21.97 4.08 -14.78
N ARG A 276 -22.21 4.77 -15.91
CA ARG A 276 -23.38 4.54 -16.79
C ARG A 276 -23.48 3.13 -17.37
N GLU A 277 -22.35 2.41 -17.47
CA GLU A 277 -22.30 1.06 -18.03
C GLU A 277 -22.71 0.00 -17.01
N ARG A 278 -22.80 0.39 -15.75
CA ARG A 278 -23.17 -0.48 -14.63
C ARG A 278 -24.53 -0.09 -14.09
N TYR A 279 -25.48 -1.02 -14.16
CA TYR A 279 -26.87 -0.76 -13.78
C TYR A 279 -27.01 -0.25 -12.33
N ASP A 280 -26.17 -0.72 -11.41
CA ASP A 280 -26.17 -0.35 -10.00
C ASP A 280 -25.55 1.03 -9.76
N TRP A 281 -24.32 1.26 -10.23
CA TRP A 281 -23.61 2.51 -10.03
C TRP A 281 -24.20 3.66 -10.84
N GLY A 282 -24.61 3.42 -12.09
CA GLY A 282 -25.28 4.44 -12.90
C GLY A 282 -26.61 4.85 -12.28
N ALA A 283 -27.41 3.91 -11.78
CA ALA A 283 -28.64 4.25 -11.06
C ALA A 283 -28.36 5.10 -9.82
N LEU A 284 -27.31 4.77 -9.06
CA LEU A 284 -26.94 5.54 -7.88
C LEU A 284 -26.45 6.95 -8.23
N ALA A 285 -25.66 7.11 -9.30
CA ALA A 285 -25.23 8.40 -9.79
C ALA A 285 -26.42 9.26 -10.27
N HIS A 286 -27.36 8.68 -11.04
CA HIS A 286 -28.58 9.38 -11.45
C HIS A 286 -29.48 9.73 -10.26
N ARG A 287 -29.53 8.88 -9.24
CA ARG A 287 -30.18 9.23 -7.96
C ARG A 287 -29.54 10.48 -7.38
N ILE A 288 -28.21 10.53 -7.24
CA ILE A 288 -27.51 11.71 -6.70
C ILE A 288 -27.82 12.95 -7.52
N ARG A 289 -27.79 12.88 -8.86
CA ARG A 289 -28.21 14.00 -9.73
C ARG A 289 -29.62 14.50 -9.38
N GLY A 290 -30.58 13.58 -9.21
CA GLY A 290 -31.95 13.93 -8.84
C GLY A 290 -32.06 14.59 -7.45
N GLU A 291 -31.32 14.08 -6.47
CA GLU A 291 -31.28 14.64 -5.11
C GLU A 291 -30.65 16.04 -5.10
N SER A 292 -29.58 16.23 -5.88
CA SER A 292 -28.95 17.54 -6.09
C SER A 292 -29.89 18.54 -6.78
N PHE A 293 -30.51 18.17 -7.91
CA PHE A 293 -31.44 19.04 -8.61
C PHE A 293 -32.64 19.44 -7.76
N GLU A 294 -33.17 18.50 -6.96
CA GLU A 294 -34.27 18.79 -6.04
C GLU A 294 -33.84 19.81 -4.97
N SER A 295 -32.62 19.68 -4.44
CA SER A 295 -32.04 20.62 -3.47
C SER A 295 -31.78 22.00 -4.07
N LEU A 296 -31.52 22.07 -5.38
CA LEU A 296 -31.36 23.32 -6.14
C LEU A 296 -32.70 23.91 -6.64
N GLY A 297 -33.84 23.28 -6.31
CA GLY A 297 -35.16 23.72 -6.76
C GLY A 297 -35.46 23.44 -8.24
N GLN A 298 -34.59 22.71 -8.94
CA GLN A 298 -34.70 22.36 -10.36
C GLN A 298 -35.55 21.09 -10.53
N LEU A 299 -36.85 21.21 -10.23
CA LEU A 299 -37.74 20.05 -10.10
C LEU A 299 -37.92 19.22 -11.37
N SER A 300 -37.83 19.84 -12.55
CA SER A 300 -37.94 19.14 -13.84
C SER A 300 -36.73 18.23 -14.08
N ASP A 301 -35.52 18.78 -13.89
CA ASP A 301 -34.27 18.03 -14.05
C ASP A 301 -34.14 16.94 -12.98
N ALA A 302 -34.63 17.21 -11.76
CA ALA A 302 -34.71 16.23 -10.69
C ALA A 302 -35.58 15.02 -11.07
N LEU A 303 -36.75 15.26 -11.65
CA LEU A 303 -37.64 14.18 -12.10
C LEU A 303 -36.99 13.34 -13.20
N GLU A 304 -36.38 13.98 -14.20
CA GLU A 304 -35.70 13.27 -15.29
C GLU A 304 -34.57 12.38 -14.74
N ALA A 305 -33.75 12.92 -13.84
CA ALA A 305 -32.67 12.16 -13.22
C ALA A 305 -33.19 10.96 -12.40
N TYR A 306 -34.28 11.11 -11.65
CA TYR A 306 -34.89 9.97 -10.96
C TYR A 306 -35.49 8.93 -11.90
N GLU A 307 -36.05 9.34 -13.03
CA GLU A 307 -36.57 8.41 -14.05
C GLU A 307 -35.43 7.62 -14.70
N GLN A 308 -34.30 8.26 -15.01
CA GLN A 308 -33.08 7.58 -15.45
C GLN A 308 -32.58 6.58 -14.40
N ALA A 309 -32.56 6.98 -13.12
CA ALA A 309 -32.16 6.08 -12.02
C ALA A 309 -33.08 4.85 -11.92
N LEU A 310 -34.39 5.03 -12.02
CA LEU A 310 -35.39 3.95 -11.94
C LEU A 310 -35.36 3.04 -13.17
N ALA A 311 -35.08 3.58 -14.36
CA ALA A 311 -34.91 2.80 -15.58
C ALA A 311 -33.70 1.87 -15.50
N MET A 312 -32.61 2.31 -14.86
CA MET A 312 -31.42 1.49 -14.63
C MET A 312 -31.63 0.48 -13.49
N ASN A 313 -32.19 0.93 -12.36
CA ASN A 313 -32.47 0.06 -11.22
C ASN A 313 -33.76 0.50 -10.49
N PRO A 314 -34.87 -0.23 -10.66
CA PRO A 314 -36.13 0.07 -9.98
C PRO A 314 -36.05 0.06 -8.45
N LYS A 315 -35.03 -0.60 -7.87
CA LYS A 315 -34.82 -0.72 -6.41
C LYS A 315 -33.86 0.34 -5.84
N VAL A 316 -33.47 1.37 -6.60
CA VAL A 316 -32.56 2.44 -6.14
C VAL A 316 -33.16 3.39 -5.08
N GLY A 317 -34.45 3.22 -4.76
CA GLY A 317 -35.09 3.87 -3.61
C GLY A 317 -35.70 5.26 -3.87
N VAL A 318 -35.82 5.70 -5.13
CA VAL A 318 -36.32 7.04 -5.49
C VAL A 318 -37.76 7.06 -6.05
N LEU A 319 -38.43 5.92 -6.15
CA LEU A 319 -39.76 5.80 -6.77
C LEU A 319 -40.79 6.78 -6.17
N ARG A 320 -40.82 6.89 -4.85
CA ARG A 320 -41.72 7.81 -4.13
C ARG A 320 -41.39 9.28 -4.42
N ARG A 321 -40.11 9.65 -4.48
CA ARG A 321 -39.67 11.02 -4.81
C ARG A 321 -40.09 11.39 -6.23
N ALA A 322 -39.81 10.52 -7.20
CA ALA A 322 -40.20 10.71 -8.60
C ALA A 322 -41.73 10.87 -8.77
N THR A 323 -42.52 10.03 -8.10
CA THR A 323 -43.99 10.09 -8.18
C THR A 323 -44.54 11.39 -7.59
N THR A 324 -43.96 11.87 -6.48
CA THR A 324 -44.32 13.15 -5.88
C THR A 324 -44.00 14.32 -6.81
N LEU A 325 -42.79 14.35 -7.40
CA LEU A 325 -42.39 15.41 -8.33
C LEU A 325 -43.26 15.42 -9.60
N ARG A 326 -43.57 14.25 -10.15
CA ARG A 326 -44.45 14.11 -11.32
C ARG A 326 -45.82 14.76 -11.07
N LYS A 327 -46.43 14.51 -9.91
CA LYS A 327 -47.71 15.14 -9.51
C LYS A 327 -47.59 16.66 -9.34
N LYS A 328 -46.51 17.13 -8.71
CA LYS A 328 -46.28 18.58 -8.51
C LYS A 328 -46.13 19.32 -9.84
N LEU A 329 -45.43 18.73 -10.81
CA LEU A 329 -45.21 19.33 -12.12
C LEU A 329 -46.45 19.27 -13.01
N SER A 330 -47.26 18.19 -12.93
CA SER A 330 -48.52 18.10 -13.67
C SER A 330 -49.58 19.08 -13.15
N ALA A 331 -49.54 19.43 -11.86
CA ALA A 331 -50.48 20.38 -11.25
C ALA A 331 -50.13 21.87 -11.51
N LYS A 332 -48.96 22.15 -12.11
CA LYS A 332 -48.51 23.51 -12.46
C LYS A 332 -48.65 23.85 -13.94
N LYS A 333 -49.10 22.91 -14.78
CA LYS A 333 -49.47 23.14 -16.19
C LYS A 333 -50.93 23.51 -16.29
#